data_AF-A0A1V4M7Q0-F1
#
_entry.id   AF-A0A1V4M7Q0-F1
#
_cell.length_a   1.000
_cell.length_b   1.000
_cell.length_c   1.000
_cell.angle_alpha   90.00
_cell.angle_beta   90.00
_cell.angle_gamma   90.00
#
_symmetry.space_group_name_H-M   'P 1'
#
loop_
_entity.id
_entity.type
_entity.pdbx_description
1 polymer ?
#
loop_
_entity_poly.entity_id
_entity_poly.type
_entity_poly.pdbx_seq_one_letter_code
_entity_poly.pdbx_strand_id
1 'polypeptide(L)'
;MPDLSRKITRPYRRRKYLIDRSFQLRFLFLFLGGVLVIGGLSGGITYFILHSILTQWLYSPHFYQQSSGELFGPALLWINTGLSIGLVLLAAVSSALFLRRVDGSLFRLTSHLCDISRGKAASVINFRRNDPLHEAAEEFNSMVKVMAQKRTVIFEQLSEANGLLNEILEQHLQDPEQVREILDRAAAKIKAVSMDLEGSEL
;
A
#
# COMPACT_ATOMS: atom_id res chain seq x y z
N MET A 1 38.96 33.78 -10.71
CA MET A 1 37.72 33.10 -11.13
C MET A 1 37.50 31.93 -10.20
N PRO A 2 36.47 31.92 -9.34
CA PRO A 2 36.22 30.83 -8.40
C PRO A 2 35.41 29.71 -9.06
N ASP A 3 35.89 28.49 -8.85
CA ASP A 3 35.37 27.21 -9.34
C ASP A 3 34.01 26.86 -8.71
N LEU A 4 33.01 26.67 -9.58
CA LEU A 4 31.64 26.30 -9.24
C LEU A 4 31.49 24.76 -9.16
N SER A 5 32.24 24.13 -8.25
CA SER A 5 32.00 22.73 -7.89
C SER A 5 30.78 22.61 -6.97
N ARG A 6 29.60 22.75 -7.59
CA ARG A 6 28.29 22.57 -6.95
C ARG A 6 28.12 21.07 -6.67
N LYS A 7 28.43 20.65 -5.44
CA LYS A 7 28.15 19.29 -4.96
C LYS A 7 26.65 19.01 -5.10
N ILE A 8 26.29 18.18 -6.07
CA ILE A 8 24.93 17.63 -6.21
C ILE A 8 24.74 16.62 -5.07
N THR A 9 24.24 17.08 -3.92
CA THR A 9 23.78 16.20 -2.86
C THR A 9 22.47 15.57 -3.32
N ARG A 10 22.54 14.31 -3.79
CA ARG A 10 21.34 13.52 -4.08
C ARG A 10 20.51 13.44 -2.79
N PRO A 11 19.23 13.84 -2.78
CA PRO A 11 18.41 13.75 -1.59
C PRO A 11 18.29 12.28 -1.17
N TYR A 12 18.62 12.01 0.09
CA TYR A 12 18.56 10.68 0.69
C TYR A 12 17.10 10.20 0.70
N ARG A 13 16.73 9.37 -0.29
CA ARG A 13 15.41 8.75 -0.40
C ARG A 13 15.28 7.71 0.72
N ARG A 14 14.63 8.08 1.84
CA ARG A 14 14.29 7.14 2.92
C ARG A 14 13.42 6.02 2.35
N ARG A 15 14.00 4.84 2.14
CA ARG A 15 13.26 3.64 1.76
C ARG A 15 12.56 3.09 3.01
N LYS A 16 11.30 3.48 3.24
CA LYS A 16 10.42 2.71 4.13
C LYS A 16 10.08 1.40 3.43
N TYR A 17 10.83 0.34 3.74
CA TYR A 17 10.56 -1.02 3.23
C TYR A 17 9.34 -1.69 3.89
N LEU A 18 8.73 -1.04 4.90
CA LEU A 18 7.64 -1.57 5.71
C LEU A 18 6.41 -0.67 5.48
N ILE A 19 5.54 -1.10 4.56
CA ILE A 19 4.31 -0.39 4.18
C ILE A 19 3.32 -0.35 5.36
N ASP A 20 3.31 -1.41 6.20
CA ASP A 20 2.64 -1.41 7.50
C ASP A 20 3.28 -2.46 8.43
N ARG A 21 4.05 -1.99 9.42
CA ARG A 21 4.72 -2.87 10.41
C ARG A 21 3.71 -3.73 11.17
N SER A 22 2.52 -3.22 11.45
CA SER A 22 1.55 -3.93 12.27
C SER A 22 0.97 -5.14 11.55
N PHE A 23 0.72 -4.99 10.24
CA PHE A 23 0.18 -6.04 9.39
C PHE A 23 1.23 -7.11 9.07
N GLN A 24 2.45 -6.68 8.70
CA GLN A 24 3.55 -7.60 8.42
C GLN A 24 3.98 -8.38 9.66
N LEU A 25 4.01 -7.75 10.84
CA LEU A 25 4.29 -8.45 12.10
C LEU A 25 3.19 -9.46 12.44
N ARG A 26 1.91 -9.11 12.30
CA ARG A 26 0.82 -10.08 12.53
C ARG A 26 0.91 -11.27 11.60
N PHE A 27 1.19 -11.05 10.32
CA PHE A 27 1.39 -12.12 9.35
C PHE A 27 2.60 -12.99 9.72
N LEU A 28 3.73 -12.35 10.06
CA LEU A 28 4.95 -13.01 10.45
C LEU A 28 4.74 -13.87 11.71
N PHE A 29 4.08 -13.33 12.74
CA PHE A 29 3.77 -14.07 13.96
C PHE A 29 2.82 -15.24 13.71
N LEU A 30 1.81 -15.06 12.86
CA LEU A 30 0.91 -16.15 12.49
C LEU A 30 1.66 -17.27 11.75
N PHE A 31 2.55 -16.88 10.83
CA PHE A 31 3.37 -17.81 10.06
C PHE A 31 4.39 -18.54 10.95
N LEU A 32 5.20 -17.81 11.73
CA LEU A 32 6.17 -18.39 12.66
C LEU A 32 5.49 -19.27 13.71
N GLY A 33 4.38 -18.80 14.28
CA GLY A 33 3.60 -19.58 15.25
C GLY A 33 3.07 -20.87 14.63
N GLY A 34 2.56 -20.79 13.40
CA GLY A 34 2.15 -21.97 12.63
C GLY A 34 3.29 -22.95 12.37
N VAL A 35 4.45 -22.45 11.93
CA VAL A 35 5.66 -23.28 11.71
C VAL A 35 6.10 -23.95 13.01
N LEU A 36 6.10 -23.23 14.14
CA LEU A 36 6.45 -23.79 15.45
C LEU A 36 5.47 -24.87 15.90
N VAL A 37 4.16 -24.66 15.70
CA VAL A 37 3.15 -25.66 16.06
C VAL A 37 3.30 -26.91 15.20
N ILE A 38 3.40 -26.78 13.87
CA ILE A 38 3.54 -27.93 12.97
C ILE A 38 4.87 -28.65 13.22
N GLY A 39 5.97 -27.90 13.37
CA GLY A 39 7.28 -28.45 13.69
C GLY A 39 7.30 -29.17 15.05
N GLY A 40 6.68 -28.59 16.07
CA GLY A 40 6.55 -29.19 17.40
C GLY A 40 5.72 -30.48 17.39
N LEU A 41 4.60 -30.48 16.67
CA LEU A 41 3.78 -31.68 16.47
C LEU A 41 4.57 -32.77 15.73
N SER A 42 5.25 -32.40 14.64
CA SER A 42 6.11 -33.33 13.89
C SER A 42 7.22 -33.92 14.75
N GLY A 43 7.88 -33.09 15.56
CA GLY A 43 8.92 -33.53 16.49
C GLY A 43 8.38 -34.47 17.57
N GLY A 44 7.22 -34.15 18.15
CA GLY A 44 6.55 -35.00 19.13
C GLY A 44 6.15 -36.37 18.55
N ILE A 45 5.52 -36.38 17.37
CA ILE A 45 5.17 -37.62 16.65
C ILE A 45 6.42 -38.45 16.36
N THR A 46 7.49 -37.81 15.88
CA THR A 46 8.77 -38.47 15.62
C THR A 46 9.33 -39.10 16.89
N TYR A 47 9.33 -38.37 18.01
CA TYR A 47 9.79 -38.88 19.29
C TYR A 47 9.00 -40.11 19.75
N PHE A 48 7.66 -40.05 19.70
CA PHE A 48 6.80 -41.17 20.09
C PHE A 48 7.03 -42.41 19.23
N ILE A 49 7.13 -42.24 17.91
CA ILE A 49 7.37 -43.35 16.98
C ILE A 49 8.76 -43.93 17.22
N LEU A 50 9.79 -43.10 17.32
CA LEU A 50 11.16 -43.55 17.53
C LEU A 50 11.30 -44.27 18.89
N HIS A 51 10.68 -43.73 19.94
CA HIS A 51 10.66 -44.35 21.26
C HIS A 51 9.92 -45.70 21.26
N SER A 52 8.78 -45.80 20.57
CA SER A 52 8.01 -47.05 20.46
C SER A 52 8.79 -48.12 19.70
N ILE A 53 9.47 -47.73 18.62
CA ILE A 53 10.34 -48.64 17.88
C ILE A 53 11.50 -49.08 18.78
N LEU A 54 12.26 -48.14 19.36
CA LEU A 54 13.41 -48.44 20.24
C LEU A 54 13.04 -49.36 21.42
N THR A 55 11.89 -49.16 22.05
CA THR A 55 11.43 -50.01 23.16
C THR A 55 11.08 -51.42 22.69
N GLN A 56 10.45 -51.58 21.53
CA GLN A 56 10.19 -52.91 20.94
C GLN A 56 11.49 -53.66 20.59
N TRP A 57 12.52 -52.95 20.13
CA TRP A 57 13.85 -53.51 19.87
C TRP A 57 14.55 -53.94 21.16
N LEU A 58 14.54 -53.11 22.20
CA LEU A 58 15.24 -53.39 23.45
C LEU A 58 14.67 -54.61 24.19
N TYR A 59 13.38 -54.92 23.99
CA TYR A 59 12.67 -56.02 24.65
C TYR A 59 12.56 -57.30 23.81
N SER A 60 13.05 -57.32 22.56
CA SER A 60 12.99 -58.51 21.69
C SER A 60 14.38 -59.12 21.48
N PRO A 61 14.72 -60.26 22.12
CA PRO A 61 16.07 -60.85 22.06
C PRO A 61 16.44 -61.53 20.73
N HIS A 62 15.62 -61.43 19.67
CA HIS A 62 15.69 -62.32 18.51
C HIS A 62 15.80 -61.67 17.12
N PHE A 63 16.04 -60.36 17.00
CA PHE A 63 16.19 -59.72 15.69
C PHE A 63 17.63 -59.30 15.41
N TYR A 64 18.35 -60.20 14.74
CA TYR A 64 19.63 -59.97 14.09
C TYR A 64 19.35 -59.63 12.61
N GLN A 65 20.00 -58.57 12.11
CA GLN A 65 20.09 -58.16 10.70
C GLN A 65 18.84 -57.53 10.04
N GLN A 66 18.41 -56.37 10.52
CA GLN A 66 17.89 -55.33 9.63
C GLN A 66 18.69 -54.04 9.84
N SER A 67 19.03 -53.36 8.75
CA SER A 67 19.71 -52.06 8.82
C SER A 67 18.76 -51.05 9.45
N SER A 68 19.21 -50.30 10.45
CA SER A 68 18.40 -49.27 11.14
C SER A 68 17.71 -48.31 10.14
N GLY A 69 18.32 -48.07 8.97
CA GLY A 69 17.75 -47.24 7.91
C GLY A 69 16.50 -47.80 7.22
N GLU A 70 16.37 -49.13 7.09
CA GLU A 70 15.20 -49.75 6.44
C GLU A 70 13.96 -49.71 7.32
N LEU A 71 14.17 -49.66 8.64
CA LEU A 71 13.08 -49.65 9.61
C LEU A 71 12.58 -48.23 9.92
N PHE A 72 13.50 -47.27 10.08
CA PHE A 72 13.16 -45.87 10.36
C PHE A 72 12.86 -45.07 9.08
N GLY A 73 13.43 -45.46 7.94
CA GLY A 73 13.33 -44.73 6.68
C GLY A 73 11.89 -44.44 6.24
N PRO A 74 11.00 -45.45 6.15
CA PRO A 74 9.61 -45.24 5.75
C PRO A 74 8.86 -44.32 6.71
N ALA A 75 9.02 -44.51 8.02
CA ALA A 75 8.36 -43.70 9.04
C ALA A 75 8.82 -42.24 8.98
N LEU A 76 10.13 -42.00 8.87
CA LEU A 76 10.70 -40.66 8.75
C LEU A 76 10.30 -39.99 7.44
N LEU A 77 10.21 -40.73 6.33
CA LEU A 77 9.72 -40.20 5.06
C LEU A 77 8.26 -39.75 5.17
N TRP A 78 7.36 -40.58 5.72
CA TRP A 78 5.95 -40.21 5.91
C TRP A 78 5.79 -38.96 6.79
N ILE A 79 6.54 -38.87 7.88
CA ILE A 79 6.51 -37.71 8.78
C ILE A 79 7.02 -36.45 8.07
N ASN A 80 8.16 -36.53 7.38
CA ASN A 80 8.71 -35.39 6.65
C ASN A 80 7.80 -34.95 5.50
N THR A 81 7.22 -35.88 4.74
CA THR A 81 6.26 -35.57 3.68
C THR A 81 5.02 -34.89 4.27
N GLY A 82 4.47 -35.40 5.38
CA GLY A 82 3.36 -34.77 6.09
C GLY A 82 3.69 -33.36 6.57
N LEU A 83 4.88 -33.16 7.14
CA LEU A 83 5.39 -31.84 7.56
C LEU A 83 5.52 -30.88 6.37
N SER A 84 6.12 -31.32 5.26
CA SER A 84 6.27 -30.50 4.05
C SER A 84 4.92 -30.09 3.48
N ILE A 85 3.96 -31.01 3.38
CA ILE A 85 2.61 -30.71 2.91
C ILE A 85 1.93 -29.70 3.85
N GLY A 86 2.04 -29.91 5.17
CA GLY A 86 1.49 -29.00 6.18
C GLY A 86 2.06 -27.58 6.05
N LEU A 87 3.37 -27.45 5.86
CA LEU A 87 4.03 -26.16 5.66
C LEU A 87 3.60 -25.48 4.37
N VAL A 88 3.49 -26.24 3.26
CA VAL A 88 3.02 -25.70 1.97
C VAL A 88 1.58 -25.21 2.10
N LEU A 89 0.69 -25.97 2.74
CA LEU A 89 -0.70 -25.56 2.98
C LEU A 89 -0.77 -24.31 3.86
N LEU A 90 0.03 -24.26 4.92
CA LEU A 90 0.10 -23.09 5.80
C LEU A 90 0.59 -21.85 5.04
N ALA A 91 1.63 -21.98 4.21
CA ALA A 91 2.12 -20.92 3.35
C ALA A 91 1.06 -20.46 2.34
N ALA A 92 0.34 -21.39 1.70
CA ALA A 92 -0.71 -21.09 0.75
C ALA A 92 -1.89 -20.35 1.40
N VAL A 93 -2.40 -20.86 2.53
CA VAL A 93 -3.54 -20.25 3.25
C VAL A 93 -3.18 -18.86 3.76
N SER A 94 -2.01 -18.72 4.40
CA SER A 94 -1.55 -17.43 4.89
C SER A 94 -1.42 -16.42 3.74
N SER A 95 -0.75 -16.80 2.65
CA SER A 95 -0.60 -15.95 1.46
C SER A 95 -1.94 -15.55 0.84
N ALA A 96 -2.89 -16.47 0.75
CA ALA A 96 -4.22 -16.20 0.23
C ALA A 96 -5.04 -15.25 1.13
N LEU A 97 -4.86 -15.32 2.45
CA LEU A 97 -5.48 -14.37 3.39
C LEU A 97 -4.86 -12.98 3.27
N PHE A 98 -3.54 -12.93 3.06
CA PHE A 98 -2.81 -11.68 2.82
C PHE A 98 -3.32 -11.01 1.53
N LEU A 99 -3.37 -11.76 0.43
CA LEU A 99 -3.76 -11.24 -0.88
C LEU A 99 -5.20 -10.69 -0.87
N ARG A 100 -6.16 -11.40 -0.28
CA ARG A 100 -7.55 -10.93 -0.18
C ARG A 100 -7.70 -9.58 0.51
N ARG A 101 -6.88 -9.29 1.53
CA ARG A 101 -6.91 -7.98 2.21
C ARG A 101 -6.30 -6.88 1.34
N VAL A 102 -5.24 -7.20 0.62
CA VAL A 102 -4.56 -6.28 -0.31
C VAL A 102 -5.49 -5.93 -1.47
N ASP A 103 -6.14 -6.91 -2.10
CA ASP A 103 -7.06 -6.70 -3.23
C ASP A 103 -8.20 -5.75 -2.85
N GLY A 104 -8.77 -5.91 -1.65
CA GLY A 104 -9.87 -5.07 -1.19
C GLY A 104 -9.49 -3.61 -0.98
N SER A 105 -8.31 -3.33 -0.42
CA SER A 105 -7.84 -1.94 -0.25
C SER A 105 -7.38 -1.33 -1.58
N LEU A 106 -6.74 -2.11 -2.45
CA LEU A 106 -6.33 -1.67 -3.79
C LEU A 106 -7.55 -1.32 -4.63
N PHE A 107 -8.56 -2.18 -4.67
CA PHE A 107 -9.78 -1.95 -5.46
C PHE A 107 -10.47 -0.64 -5.07
N ARG A 108 -10.58 -0.35 -3.76
CA ARG A 108 -11.13 0.91 -3.28
C ARG A 108 -10.31 2.11 -3.78
N LEU A 109 -8.99 2.06 -3.63
CA LEU A 109 -8.11 3.14 -4.09
C LEU A 109 -8.24 3.37 -5.60
N THR A 110 -8.23 2.31 -6.40
CA THR A 110 -8.41 2.39 -7.86
C THR A 110 -9.78 2.95 -8.24
N SER A 111 -10.85 2.57 -7.54
CA SER A 111 -12.18 3.11 -7.78
C SER A 111 -12.23 4.62 -7.56
N HIS A 112 -11.65 5.10 -6.46
CA HIS A 112 -11.60 6.54 -6.17
C HIS A 112 -10.74 7.31 -7.17
N LEU A 113 -9.60 6.74 -7.60
CA LEU A 113 -8.80 7.31 -8.69
C LEU A 113 -9.57 7.39 -10.00
N CYS A 114 -10.39 6.38 -10.31
CA CYS A 114 -11.23 6.37 -11.50
C CYS A 114 -12.36 7.42 -11.41
N ASP A 115 -12.94 7.63 -10.23
CA ASP A 115 -13.94 8.69 -10.04
C ASP A 115 -13.32 10.08 -10.24
N ILE A 116 -12.11 10.31 -9.72
CA ILE A 116 -11.36 11.55 -9.96
C ILE A 116 -11.04 11.73 -11.44
N SER A 117 -10.59 10.68 -12.13
CA SER A 117 -10.25 10.77 -13.56
C SER A 117 -11.47 11.04 -14.45
N ARG A 118 -12.67 10.72 -13.97
CA ARG A 118 -13.95 11.05 -14.62
C ARG A 118 -14.48 12.44 -14.24
N GLY A 119 -13.71 13.25 -13.50
CA GLY A 119 -14.09 14.61 -13.10
C GLY A 119 -15.11 14.66 -11.98
N LYS A 120 -15.44 13.54 -11.32
CA LYS A 120 -16.30 13.56 -10.13
C LYS A 120 -15.56 14.22 -8.96
N ALA A 121 -16.32 14.76 -8.02
CA ALA A 121 -15.75 15.33 -6.80
C ALA A 121 -14.94 14.26 -6.05
N ALA A 122 -13.68 14.58 -5.78
CA ALA A 122 -12.79 13.69 -5.04
C ALA A 122 -13.30 13.51 -3.60
N SER A 123 -13.53 12.27 -3.19
CA SER A 123 -13.95 11.93 -1.82
C SER A 123 -12.76 11.43 -1.00
N VAL A 124 -12.73 11.77 0.29
CA VAL A 124 -11.72 11.26 1.23
C VAL A 124 -11.86 9.75 1.40
N ILE A 125 -10.75 9.02 1.28
CA ILE A 125 -10.66 7.59 1.52
C ILE A 125 -10.35 7.34 2.99
N ASN A 126 -11.23 6.64 3.70
CA ASN A 126 -10.94 6.17 5.06
C ASN A 126 -10.65 4.67 5.03
N PHE A 127 -9.38 4.31 5.07
CA PHE A 127 -8.95 2.93 5.34
C PHE A 127 -8.79 2.71 6.84
N ARG A 128 -9.02 1.45 7.27
CA ARG A 128 -8.76 1.08 8.66
C ARG A 128 -7.26 1.18 8.92
N ARG A 129 -6.87 1.53 10.15
CA ARG A 129 -5.46 1.72 10.55
C ARG A 129 -4.53 0.53 10.27
N ASN A 130 -5.10 -0.68 10.13
CA ASN A 130 -4.35 -1.91 9.86
C ASN A 130 -4.53 -2.41 8.40
N ASP A 131 -5.08 -1.59 7.50
CA ASP A 131 -5.15 -1.95 6.09
C ASP A 131 -3.76 -1.79 5.44
N PRO A 132 -3.34 -2.72 4.56
CA PRO A 132 -1.99 -2.70 3.98
C PRO A 132 -1.64 -1.45 3.18
N LEU A 133 -2.63 -0.64 2.80
CA LEU A 133 -2.46 0.56 1.97
C LEU A 133 -2.84 1.84 2.71
N HIS A 134 -2.82 1.83 4.04
CA HIS A 134 -3.21 2.98 4.84
C HIS A 134 -2.37 4.23 4.53
N GLU A 135 -1.03 4.10 4.44
CA GLU A 135 -0.14 5.22 4.07
C GLU A 135 -0.46 5.76 2.66
N ALA A 136 -0.80 4.89 1.71
CA ALA A 136 -1.22 5.31 0.38
C ALA A 136 -2.55 6.07 0.39
N ALA A 137 -3.49 5.72 1.28
CA ALA A 137 -4.71 6.48 1.47
C ALA A 137 -4.49 7.83 2.14
N GLU A 138 -3.56 7.92 3.10
CA GLU A 138 -3.19 9.22 3.69
C GLU A 138 -2.62 10.16 2.64
N GLU A 139 -1.69 9.67 1.81
CA GLU A 139 -1.11 10.44 0.71
C GLU A 139 -2.18 10.82 -0.34
N PHE A 140 -3.07 9.89 -0.68
CA PHE A 140 -4.22 10.18 -1.55
C PHE A 140 -5.11 11.27 -0.97
N ASN A 141 -5.45 11.21 0.32
CA ASN A 141 -6.28 12.21 0.97
C ASN A 141 -5.60 13.59 1.02
N SER A 142 -4.27 13.62 1.21
CA SER A 142 -3.48 14.83 1.12
C SER A 142 -3.58 15.45 -0.27
N MET A 143 -3.42 14.64 -1.33
CA MET A 143 -3.61 15.06 -2.71
C MET A 143 -5.02 15.62 -2.94
N VAL A 144 -6.06 14.91 -2.51
CA VAL A 144 -7.47 15.35 -2.62
C VAL A 144 -7.68 16.71 -1.94
N LYS A 145 -7.09 16.92 -0.76
CA LYS A 145 -7.19 18.19 -0.03
C LYS A 145 -6.53 19.34 -0.80
N VAL A 146 -5.34 19.12 -1.36
CA VAL A 146 -4.64 20.12 -2.17
C VAL A 146 -5.43 20.45 -3.44
N MET A 147 -5.98 19.43 -4.12
CA MET A 147 -6.81 19.64 -5.31
C MET A 147 -8.10 20.41 -4.98
N ALA A 148 -8.75 20.10 -3.86
CA ALA A 148 -9.93 20.83 -3.41
C ALA A 148 -9.61 22.30 -3.11
N GLN A 149 -8.48 22.56 -2.43
CA GLN A 149 -8.04 23.93 -2.13
C GLN A 149 -7.73 24.72 -3.40
N LYS A 150 -7.00 24.13 -4.36
CA LYS A 150 -6.74 24.76 -5.67
C LYS A 150 -8.03 25.07 -6.41
N ARG A 151 -9.00 24.14 -6.41
CA ARG A 151 -10.32 24.37 -7.03
C ARG A 151 -11.05 25.56 -6.41
N THR A 152 -11.03 25.70 -5.08
CA THR A 152 -11.65 26.84 -4.40
C THR A 152 -11.00 28.16 -4.81
N VAL A 153 -9.67 28.23 -4.84
CA VAL A 153 -8.94 29.44 -5.26
C VAL A 153 -9.26 29.82 -6.70
N ILE A 154 -9.27 28.84 -7.62
CA ILE A 154 -9.66 29.08 -9.03
C ILE A 154 -11.10 29.60 -9.12
N PHE A 155 -12.02 29.02 -8.36
CA PHE A 155 -13.42 29.42 -8.37
C PHE A 155 -13.61 30.85 -7.82
N GLU A 156 -12.87 31.22 -6.77
CA GLU A 156 -12.87 32.56 -6.20
C GLU A 156 -12.33 33.59 -7.21
N GLN A 157 -11.20 33.30 -7.85
CA GLN A 157 -10.64 34.15 -8.91
C GLN A 157 -11.60 34.33 -10.10
N LEU A 158 -12.28 33.26 -10.50
CA LEU A 158 -13.27 33.30 -11.59
C LEU A 158 -14.52 34.10 -11.19
N SER A 159 -14.99 33.95 -9.96
CA SER A 159 -16.12 34.70 -9.42
C SER A 159 -15.80 36.19 -9.32
N GLU A 160 -14.60 36.56 -8.89
CA GLU A 160 -14.15 37.95 -8.87
C GLU A 160 -14.03 38.53 -10.28
N ALA A 161 -13.48 37.78 -11.24
CA ALA A 161 -13.40 38.22 -12.63
C ALA A 161 -14.80 38.45 -13.24
N ASN A 162 -15.75 37.54 -12.99
CA ASN A 162 -17.14 37.73 -13.41
C ASN A 162 -17.81 38.93 -12.71
N GLY A 163 -17.51 39.16 -11.42
CA GLY A 163 -18.01 40.33 -10.69
C GLY A 163 -17.57 41.64 -11.32
N LEU A 164 -16.28 41.76 -11.64
CA LEU A 164 -15.71 42.95 -12.32
C LEU A 164 -16.32 43.18 -13.70
N LEU A 165 -16.57 42.11 -14.47
CA LEU A 165 -17.22 42.20 -15.78
C LEU A 165 -18.68 42.65 -15.67
N ASN A 166 -19.40 42.16 -14.66
CA ASN A 166 -20.78 42.58 -14.41
C ASN A 166 -20.84 44.04 -13.93
N GLU A 167 -19.86 44.52 -13.17
CA GLU A 167 -19.78 45.94 -12.77
C GLU A 167 -19.63 46.87 -13.98
N ILE A 168 -18.83 46.50 -14.98
CA ILE A 168 -18.73 47.23 -16.26
C ILE A 168 -20.08 47.28 -16.97
N LEU A 169 -20.79 46.14 -17.02
CA LEU A 169 -22.08 46.01 -17.70
C LEU A 169 -23.18 46.82 -17.01
N GLU A 170 -23.22 46.83 -15.68
CA GLU A 170 -24.24 47.56 -14.91
C GLU A 170 -23.99 49.07 -14.88
N GLN A 171 -22.73 49.52 -14.72
CA GLN A 171 -22.43 50.95 -14.63
C GLN A 171 -22.54 51.72 -15.95
N HIS A 172 -22.76 51.05 -17.09
CA HIS A 172 -22.75 51.69 -18.42
C HIS A 172 -21.53 52.62 -18.57
N LEU A 173 -20.36 52.18 -18.11
CA LEU A 173 -19.13 52.98 -18.12
C LEU A 173 -18.86 53.48 -19.53
N GLN A 174 -19.18 54.76 -19.78
CA GLN A 174 -18.98 55.44 -21.06
C GLN A 174 -17.53 55.90 -21.25
N ASP A 175 -16.69 55.76 -20.22
CA ASP A 175 -15.30 56.19 -20.22
C ASP A 175 -14.38 55.05 -20.68
N PRO A 176 -13.82 55.11 -21.91
CA PRO A 176 -13.07 54.01 -22.52
C PRO A 176 -11.78 53.65 -21.77
N GLU A 177 -11.22 54.55 -20.95
CA GLU A 177 -10.04 54.24 -20.13
C GLU A 177 -10.37 53.34 -18.95
N GLN A 178 -11.48 53.58 -18.25
CA GLN A 178 -11.89 52.78 -17.10
C GLN A 178 -12.33 51.37 -17.52
N VAL A 179 -13.02 51.25 -18.66
CA VAL A 179 -13.37 49.95 -19.25
C VAL A 179 -12.12 49.14 -19.60
N ARG A 180 -11.09 49.81 -20.14
CA ARG A 180 -9.83 49.16 -20.52
C ARG A 180 -9.04 48.69 -19.30
N GLU A 181 -9.02 49.48 -18.22
CA GLU A 181 -8.38 49.08 -16.95
C GLU A 181 -9.05 47.85 -16.33
N ILE A 182 -10.38 47.81 -16.30
CA ILE A 182 -11.11 46.66 -15.72
C ILE A 182 -10.96 45.42 -16.60
N LEU A 183 -10.95 45.57 -17.94
CA LEU A 183 -10.65 44.48 -18.87
C LEU A 183 -9.23 43.93 -18.68
N ASP A 184 -8.23 44.79 -18.51
CA ASP A 184 -6.85 44.36 -18.24
C ASP A 184 -6.74 43.62 -16.90
N ARG A 185 -7.47 44.07 -15.86
CA ARG A 185 -7.52 43.35 -14.57
C ARG A 185 -8.21 41.99 -14.68
N ALA A 186 -9.33 41.91 -15.40
CA ALA A 186 -10.04 40.65 -15.64
C ALA A 186 -9.19 39.69 -16.48
N ALA A 187 -8.55 40.18 -17.54
CA ALA A 187 -7.64 39.42 -18.38
C ALA A 187 -6.40 38.93 -17.61
N ALA A 188 -5.84 39.75 -16.70
CA ALA A 188 -4.74 39.35 -15.84
C ALA A 188 -5.14 38.22 -14.88
N LYS A 189 -6.34 38.25 -14.30
CA LYS A 189 -6.86 37.16 -13.45
C LYS A 189 -7.12 35.88 -14.24
N ILE A 190 -7.71 35.98 -15.43
CA ILE A 190 -7.91 34.82 -16.32
C ILE A 190 -6.56 34.22 -16.74
N LYS A 191 -5.56 35.06 -17.02
CA LYS A 191 -4.21 34.62 -17.36
C LYS A 191 -3.47 33.99 -16.17
N ALA A 192 -3.72 34.47 -14.95
CA ALA A 192 -3.22 33.82 -13.73
C ALA A 192 -3.82 32.41 -13.58
N VAL A 193 -5.12 32.25 -13.81
CA VAL A 193 -5.80 30.94 -13.82
C VAL A 193 -5.22 30.03 -14.91
N SER A 194 -4.97 30.54 -16.12
CA SER A 194 -4.38 29.72 -17.19
C SER A 194 -2.96 29.27 -16.88
N MET A 195 -2.13 30.13 -16.27
CA MET A 195 -0.78 29.75 -15.84
C MET A 195 -0.80 28.73 -14.69
N ASP A 196 -1.73 28.83 -13.75
CA ASP A 196 -1.89 27.86 -12.66
C ASP A 196 -2.38 26.48 -13.15
N LEU A 197 -3.09 26.45 -14.29
CA LEU A 197 -3.50 25.21 -14.96
C LEU A 197 -2.37 24.59 -15.81
N GLU A 198 -1.63 25.38 -16.57
CA GLU A 198 -0.49 24.91 -17.39
C GLU A 198 0.70 24.44 -16.54
N GLY A 199 0.93 25.05 -15.38
CA GLY A 199 1.95 24.61 -14.42
C GLY A 199 1.65 23.25 -13.76
N SER A 200 0.48 22.65 -14.02
CA SER A 200 0.07 21.34 -13.50
C SER A 200 0.29 20.18 -14.48
N GLU A 201 0.78 20.43 -15.70
CA GLU A 201 1.08 19.42 -16.74
C GLU A 201 2.55 18.92 -16.75
N LEU A 202 3.37 19.27 -15.76
CA LEU A 202 4.75 18.78 -15.58
C LEU A 202 4.89 17.93 -14.30
#